data_AF-A0A1M6EEM0-F1
#
_entry.id   AF-A0A1M6EEM0-F1
#
_cell.length_a   1.000
_cell.length_b   1.000
_cell.length_c   1.000
_cell.angle_alpha   90.00
_cell.angle_beta   90.00
_cell.angle_gamma   90.00
#
_symmetry.space_group_name_H-M   'P 1'
#
loop_
_entity.id
_entity.type
_entity.pdbx_description
1 polymer ?
#
loop_
_entity_poly.entity_id
_entity_poly.type
_entity_poly.pdbx_seq_one_letter_code
_entity_poly.pdbx_strand_id
1 'polypeptide(L)'
;MLFAQTTLINAGSSWKYLDNGSNQGTTWKSTTINETGWLQGNAQLGYGDGDETTVVSYGSSSSNKYVTTYFRKTFSITNASQYLNYTLKVKRDDGVAVYVNGNEVYRNNLAANATYTTLASLASDDGSTFQTTTLPANTFVTGNNTIAVEIHQNAGNSSDISFDLELIGNTSAPASTTQKHIRWGTTKNPLEGLTISWTNSTSATTDQIKWGYTTSYEKGTSNVSSRAGYSSSTNKFFSFTFPGVLNANSTIYYSLYDSVSGVWSAQKTYTTTPALNTNTFTFAAIGDSRTNVNVWNNISTLTNNRNPAFVVFNGDIVDTGSSASQWNSWFDNGTNLVSNKLILHAQGNHDVASASYYQNIFDLPKNNTAQTELYYSVEYGEAVFICLNSETPGDVNQYNWLKSTLAANSNKKWKIISFHKPFYTVGPHAGEMNSYWNTWFKAFDDYGVDLILTGHDHMYERFKPINRNVSTTNSVANYGSLPTEGRCQVVCGGAGAPLYTAGSSSLLQTFKSDYHYVIFDVTATSLCGKVYDDTNVMIDNFCIDKPYLNTKQQKQIFYPIKVYPNPIKETFKVEYSSPNTGNAIIKIYDIKGNLVLTDKAEKTKTDFTYQYTGSALQKGIYVFEIQIDNQKDSSIIVRE
;
A
#
# COMPACT_ATOMS: atom_id res chain seq x y z
N MET A 1 5.22 14.63 -32.11
CA MET A 1 5.46 15.03 -30.70
C MET A 1 4.46 14.27 -29.85
N LEU A 2 4.88 13.63 -28.76
CA LEU A 2 3.93 13.15 -27.76
C LEU A 2 3.31 14.38 -27.07
N PHE A 3 2.00 14.36 -26.87
CA PHE A 3 1.27 15.34 -26.07
C PHE A 3 0.87 14.67 -24.75
N ALA A 4 0.83 15.44 -23.66
CA ALA A 4 0.04 15.02 -22.50
C ALA A 4 -1.42 15.45 -22.71
N GLN A 5 -2.38 14.70 -22.17
CA GLN A 5 -3.81 14.89 -22.44
C GLN A 5 -4.59 15.06 -21.14
N THR A 6 -5.58 15.96 -21.15
CA THR A 6 -6.54 16.15 -20.05
C THR A 6 -7.95 16.12 -20.61
N THR A 7 -8.79 15.19 -20.16
CA THR A 7 -10.20 15.15 -20.55
C THR A 7 -10.96 16.28 -19.87
N LEU A 8 -11.56 17.17 -20.67
CA LEU A 8 -12.33 18.34 -20.23
C LEU A 8 -13.83 18.04 -20.20
N ILE A 9 -14.30 17.17 -21.09
CA ILE A 9 -15.66 16.62 -21.10
C ILE A 9 -15.52 15.13 -21.41
N ASN A 10 -15.99 14.26 -20.50
CA ASN A 10 -15.98 12.81 -20.71
C ASN A 10 -17.10 12.40 -21.68
N ALA A 11 -16.88 11.33 -22.45
CA ALA A 11 -17.97 10.58 -23.07
C ALA A 11 -19.00 10.14 -22.01
N GLY A 12 -20.27 10.06 -22.37
CA GLY A 12 -21.36 9.76 -21.44
C GLY A 12 -21.74 10.91 -20.50
N SER A 13 -21.17 12.11 -20.70
CA SER A 13 -21.51 13.28 -19.89
C SER A 13 -22.99 13.68 -20.02
N SER A 14 -23.51 14.38 -19.01
CA SER A 14 -24.83 15.02 -19.09
C SER A 14 -24.85 16.21 -20.05
N TRP A 15 -25.85 16.27 -20.91
CA TRP A 15 -26.13 17.35 -21.86
C TRP A 15 -27.55 17.87 -21.68
N LYS A 16 -27.71 19.19 -21.87
CA LYS A 16 -29.03 19.75 -22.12
C LYS A 16 -29.41 19.47 -23.56
N TYR A 17 -30.67 19.13 -23.82
CA TYR A 17 -31.14 18.86 -25.17
C TYR A 17 -32.53 19.44 -25.42
N LEU A 18 -32.82 19.66 -26.71
CA LEU A 18 -34.12 20.08 -27.20
C LEU A 18 -34.46 19.24 -28.44
N ASP A 19 -35.55 18.49 -28.32
CA ASP A 19 -35.97 17.41 -29.22
C ASP A 19 -37.42 17.61 -29.71
N ASN A 20 -37.88 18.85 -29.76
CA ASN A 20 -39.27 19.20 -30.07
C ASN A 20 -39.49 19.63 -31.53
N GLY A 21 -38.47 19.50 -32.38
CA GLY A 21 -38.52 19.84 -33.82
C GLY A 21 -38.71 21.33 -34.14
N SER A 22 -38.61 22.22 -33.14
CA SER A 22 -38.83 23.66 -33.35
C SER A 22 -37.58 24.37 -33.88
N ASN A 23 -37.78 25.38 -34.72
CA ASN A 23 -36.70 26.23 -35.23
C ASN A 23 -36.12 27.11 -34.11
N GLN A 24 -34.87 26.86 -33.74
CA GLN A 24 -34.17 27.61 -32.68
C GLN A 24 -33.47 28.88 -33.18
N GLY A 25 -33.50 29.17 -34.48
CA GLY A 25 -32.79 30.30 -35.08
C GLY A 25 -31.28 30.21 -34.85
N THR A 26 -30.63 31.33 -34.56
CA THR A 26 -29.17 31.42 -34.32
C THR A 26 -28.81 31.66 -32.86
N THR A 27 -29.73 32.22 -32.08
CA THR A 27 -29.47 32.63 -30.68
C THR A 27 -29.13 31.45 -29.80
N TRP A 28 -29.70 30.27 -30.08
CA TRP A 28 -29.41 29.08 -29.30
C TRP A 28 -27.95 28.72 -29.30
N LYS A 29 -27.08 29.20 -30.21
CA LYS A 29 -25.64 28.89 -30.26
C LYS A 29 -24.81 29.78 -29.31
N SER A 30 -25.35 30.91 -28.86
CA SER A 30 -24.65 31.96 -28.07
C SER A 30 -24.31 31.56 -26.62
N THR A 31 -23.25 32.11 -26.04
CA THR A 31 -22.74 31.76 -24.69
C THR A 31 -23.75 31.87 -23.54
N THR A 32 -24.81 32.67 -23.69
CA THR A 32 -25.85 32.82 -22.67
C THR A 32 -27.19 32.91 -23.36
N ILE A 33 -28.08 31.97 -23.05
CA ILE A 33 -29.44 31.90 -23.58
C ILE A 33 -30.43 31.59 -22.45
N ASN A 34 -31.71 31.80 -22.72
CA ASN A 34 -32.77 31.21 -21.90
C ASN A 34 -32.93 29.73 -22.29
N GLU A 35 -32.64 28.83 -21.37
CA GLU A 35 -32.74 27.37 -21.57
C GLU A 35 -34.08 26.80 -21.07
N THR A 36 -35.10 27.64 -20.88
CA THR A 36 -36.45 27.17 -20.52
C THR A 36 -36.95 26.18 -21.58
N GLY A 37 -37.34 24.97 -21.16
CA GLY A 37 -37.81 23.91 -22.04
C GLY A 37 -36.73 22.95 -22.54
N TRP A 38 -35.44 23.22 -22.28
CA TRP A 38 -34.38 22.25 -22.53
C TRP A 38 -34.42 21.17 -21.45
N LEU A 39 -34.49 19.92 -21.89
CA LEU A 39 -34.37 18.75 -21.03
C LEU A 39 -32.90 18.46 -20.75
N GLN A 40 -32.62 17.53 -19.84
CA GLN A 40 -31.25 17.15 -19.50
C GLN A 40 -31.15 15.64 -19.33
N GLY A 41 -30.09 15.04 -19.88
CA GLY A 41 -29.85 13.59 -19.82
C GLY A 41 -28.39 13.26 -20.07
N ASN A 42 -27.97 12.05 -19.70
CA ASN A 42 -26.62 11.56 -19.95
C ASN A 42 -26.52 10.99 -21.37
N ALA A 43 -25.39 11.24 -22.03
CA ALA A 43 -25.07 10.58 -23.28
C ALA A 43 -24.83 9.06 -23.05
N GLN A 44 -25.00 8.20 -24.04
CA GLN A 44 -25.48 8.50 -25.39
C GLN A 44 -26.94 8.92 -25.41
N LEU A 45 -27.22 10.04 -26.08
CA LEU A 45 -28.58 10.53 -26.29
C LEU A 45 -29.03 10.12 -27.68
N GLY A 46 -30.23 9.56 -27.80
CA GLY A 46 -30.64 9.00 -29.07
C GLY A 46 -32.00 8.32 -29.11
N TYR A 47 -32.24 7.52 -30.14
CA TYR A 47 -33.26 6.47 -30.18
C TYR A 47 -32.85 5.45 -31.25
N GLY A 48 -33.38 4.22 -31.18
CA GLY A 48 -33.31 3.23 -32.27
C GLY A 48 -32.34 2.07 -32.05
N ASP A 49 -31.22 2.28 -31.36
CA ASP A 49 -30.11 1.33 -31.27
C ASP A 49 -30.13 0.47 -30.01
N GLY A 50 -30.81 0.94 -28.95
CA GLY A 50 -30.89 0.26 -27.67
C GLY A 50 -29.64 0.43 -26.79
N ASP A 51 -28.69 1.27 -27.21
CA ASP A 51 -27.52 1.68 -26.44
C ASP A 51 -27.68 3.05 -25.74
N GLU A 52 -28.86 3.67 -25.86
CA GLU A 52 -29.09 5.02 -25.37
C GLU A 52 -29.31 5.07 -23.86
N THR A 53 -28.48 5.86 -23.18
CA THR A 53 -28.71 6.21 -21.77
C THR A 53 -29.91 7.15 -21.64
N THR A 54 -30.08 8.06 -22.60
CA THR A 54 -31.23 8.99 -22.65
C THR A 54 -31.91 8.91 -24.00
N VAL A 55 -33.17 8.46 -24.00
CA VAL A 55 -33.98 8.46 -25.23
C VAL A 55 -34.52 9.87 -25.50
N VAL A 56 -34.28 10.40 -26.71
CA VAL A 56 -34.83 11.69 -27.18
C VAL A 56 -36.11 11.46 -28.00
N SER A 57 -37.00 12.45 -28.01
CA SER A 57 -38.23 12.42 -28.80
C SER A 57 -37.95 12.65 -30.30
N TYR A 58 -38.66 11.91 -31.14
CA TYR A 58 -38.73 12.17 -32.59
C TYR A 58 -40.05 12.80 -33.03
N GLY A 59 -40.92 13.19 -32.08
CA GLY A 59 -42.27 13.68 -32.37
C GLY A 59 -43.33 12.58 -32.41
N SER A 60 -44.50 12.90 -32.95
CA SER A 60 -45.68 12.02 -32.93
C SER A 60 -45.78 11.03 -34.09
N SER A 61 -44.87 11.08 -35.07
CA SER A 61 -44.92 10.27 -36.28
C SER A 61 -43.58 9.58 -36.54
N SER A 62 -43.59 8.24 -36.57
CA SER A 62 -42.41 7.44 -36.92
C SER A 62 -42.03 7.52 -38.39
N SER A 63 -42.95 7.93 -39.27
CA SER A 63 -42.68 8.14 -40.71
C SER A 63 -42.35 9.59 -41.06
N ASN A 64 -42.44 10.51 -40.10
CA ASN A 64 -42.14 11.94 -40.26
C ASN A 64 -41.60 12.52 -38.94
N LYS A 65 -40.44 12.02 -38.54
CA LYS A 65 -39.65 12.40 -37.38
C LYS A 65 -39.07 13.81 -37.54
N TYR A 66 -38.74 14.43 -36.42
CA TYR A 66 -37.99 15.69 -36.43
C TYR A 66 -36.60 15.48 -37.04
N VAL A 67 -36.25 16.35 -37.99
CA VAL A 67 -34.95 16.28 -38.68
C VAL A 67 -33.81 16.66 -37.75
N THR A 68 -34.01 17.63 -36.87
CA THR A 68 -32.94 18.19 -36.03
C THR A 68 -33.20 17.99 -34.54
N THR A 69 -32.14 17.61 -33.81
CA THR A 69 -32.09 17.63 -32.35
C THR A 69 -30.92 18.49 -31.91
N TYR A 70 -31.16 19.34 -30.90
CA TYR A 70 -30.17 20.29 -30.39
C TYR A 70 -29.61 19.85 -29.04
N PHE A 71 -28.31 20.02 -28.84
CA PHE A 71 -27.61 19.71 -27.60
C PHE A 71 -26.76 20.87 -27.11
N ARG A 72 -26.61 20.97 -25.78
CA ARG A 72 -25.88 22.05 -25.11
C ARG A 72 -25.15 21.61 -23.85
N LYS A 73 -23.96 22.16 -23.65
CA LYS A 73 -23.21 22.01 -22.40
C LYS A 73 -22.35 23.22 -22.09
N THR A 74 -22.43 23.68 -20.86
CA THR A 74 -21.50 24.66 -20.29
C THR A 74 -20.48 23.96 -19.40
N PHE A 75 -19.22 24.40 -19.46
CA PHE A 75 -18.14 23.89 -18.62
C PHE A 75 -17.06 24.97 -18.44
N SER A 76 -16.20 24.82 -17.43
CA SER A 76 -15.15 25.80 -17.12
C SER A 76 -13.75 25.24 -17.37
N ILE A 77 -12.88 26.05 -17.97
CA ILE A 77 -11.44 25.76 -18.12
C ILE A 77 -10.65 26.69 -17.20
N THR A 78 -9.91 26.15 -16.24
CA THR A 78 -9.15 26.94 -15.25
C THR A 78 -8.05 27.80 -15.89
N ASN A 79 -7.34 27.27 -16.90
CA ASN A 79 -6.33 28.00 -17.66
C ASN A 79 -6.28 27.46 -19.08
N ALA A 80 -6.82 28.20 -20.06
CA ALA A 80 -6.85 27.76 -21.45
C ALA A 80 -5.47 27.87 -22.14
N SER A 81 -4.56 28.72 -21.65
CA SER A 81 -3.25 28.94 -22.29
C SER A 81 -2.28 27.76 -22.13
N GLN A 82 -2.59 26.79 -21.27
CA GLN A 82 -1.76 25.60 -21.11
C GLN A 82 -1.92 24.59 -22.26
N TYR A 83 -3.04 24.66 -23.01
CA TYR A 83 -3.35 23.72 -24.07
C TYR A 83 -2.83 24.21 -25.42
N LEU A 84 -2.12 23.33 -26.13
CA LEU A 84 -1.56 23.58 -27.47
C LEU A 84 -2.63 23.44 -28.56
N ASN A 85 -3.64 22.61 -28.31
CA ASN A 85 -4.83 22.40 -29.13
C ASN A 85 -5.82 21.51 -28.33
N TYR A 86 -6.98 21.25 -28.90
CA TYR A 86 -7.98 20.36 -28.29
C TYR A 86 -8.35 19.25 -29.28
N THR A 87 -8.58 18.04 -28.79
CA THR A 87 -9.20 16.96 -29.56
C THR A 87 -10.68 16.92 -29.24
N LEU A 88 -11.51 17.16 -30.25
CA LEU A 88 -12.96 17.01 -30.18
C LEU A 88 -13.34 15.66 -30.79
N LYS A 89 -14.09 14.86 -30.04
CA LYS A 89 -14.65 13.59 -30.51
C LYS A 89 -16.16 13.68 -30.38
N VAL A 90 -16.89 13.45 -31.46
CA VAL A 90 -18.36 13.47 -31.47
C VAL A 90 -18.92 12.20 -32.12
N LYS A 91 -19.80 11.50 -31.44
CA LYS A 91 -20.63 10.42 -31.98
C LYS A 91 -21.85 11.10 -32.60
N ARG A 92 -22.10 10.84 -33.88
CA ARG A 92 -23.21 11.40 -34.66
C ARG A 92 -23.75 10.29 -35.55
N ASP A 93 -25.06 10.16 -35.63
CA ASP A 93 -25.67 9.28 -36.65
C ASP A 93 -25.51 9.90 -38.04
N ASP A 94 -26.43 10.71 -38.54
CA ASP A 94 -26.32 11.17 -39.93
C ASP A 94 -25.46 12.43 -40.13
N GLY A 95 -25.75 13.55 -39.49
CA GLY A 95 -25.01 14.80 -39.70
C GLY A 95 -24.89 15.66 -38.45
N VAL A 96 -23.79 16.43 -38.34
CA VAL A 96 -23.51 17.25 -37.16
C VAL A 96 -22.92 18.61 -37.51
N ALA A 97 -23.29 19.63 -36.74
CA ALA A 97 -22.53 20.87 -36.61
C ALA A 97 -22.32 21.23 -35.13
N VAL A 98 -21.08 21.57 -34.78
CA VAL A 98 -20.63 21.89 -33.42
C VAL A 98 -20.18 23.35 -33.36
N TYR A 99 -20.67 24.05 -32.35
CA TYR A 99 -20.36 25.44 -32.06
C TYR A 99 -19.73 25.57 -30.69
N VAL A 100 -18.66 26.37 -30.60
CA VAL A 100 -18.04 26.76 -29.33
C VAL A 100 -18.20 28.25 -29.17
N ASN A 101 -18.83 28.66 -28.06
CA ASN A 101 -19.06 30.07 -27.73
C ASN A 101 -19.72 30.87 -28.89
N GLY A 102 -20.62 30.22 -29.64
CA GLY A 102 -21.33 30.80 -30.78
C GLY A 102 -20.64 30.65 -32.15
N ASN A 103 -19.38 30.23 -32.20
CA ASN A 103 -18.65 30.05 -33.45
C ASN A 103 -18.68 28.60 -33.89
N GLU A 104 -18.90 28.33 -35.18
CA GLU A 104 -18.81 26.97 -35.72
C GLU A 104 -17.35 26.51 -35.69
N VAL A 105 -17.10 25.34 -35.11
CA VAL A 105 -15.75 24.76 -34.98
C VAL A 105 -15.61 23.43 -35.70
N TYR A 106 -16.72 22.76 -35.97
CA TYR A 106 -16.72 21.47 -36.65
C TYR A 106 -18.06 21.21 -37.32
N ARG A 107 -18.01 20.62 -38.53
CA ARG A 107 -19.17 20.17 -39.30
C ARG A 107 -18.79 18.86 -39.97
N ASN A 108 -19.71 17.89 -39.94
CA ASN A 108 -19.51 16.61 -40.60
C ASN A 108 -20.84 16.12 -41.17
N ASN A 109 -20.81 15.71 -42.44
CA ASN A 109 -21.93 15.10 -43.15
C ASN A 109 -23.24 15.93 -43.23
N LEU A 110 -23.12 17.26 -43.08
CA LEU A 110 -24.21 18.22 -43.15
C LEU A 110 -23.83 19.37 -44.08
N ALA A 111 -24.77 19.82 -44.92
CA ALA A 111 -24.54 20.92 -45.86
C ALA A 111 -24.22 22.24 -45.14
N ALA A 112 -23.44 23.13 -45.78
CA ALA A 112 -23.23 24.48 -45.28
C ALA A 112 -24.55 25.26 -45.24
N ASN A 113 -24.70 26.17 -44.27
CA ASN A 113 -25.91 26.96 -44.07
C ASN A 113 -27.19 26.12 -43.87
N ALA A 114 -27.06 24.92 -43.29
CA ALA A 114 -28.20 24.08 -42.95
C ALA A 114 -29.24 24.82 -42.09
N THR A 115 -30.50 24.61 -42.44
CA THR A 115 -31.66 24.99 -41.62
C THR A 115 -32.13 23.77 -40.83
N TYR A 116 -32.97 23.95 -39.80
CA TYR A 116 -33.48 22.84 -38.97
C TYR A 116 -34.31 21.76 -39.73
N THR A 117 -34.62 21.99 -41.01
CA THR A 117 -35.28 21.00 -41.89
C THR A 117 -34.34 20.45 -42.96
N THR A 118 -33.09 20.90 -43.01
CA THR A 118 -32.10 20.41 -43.96
C THR A 118 -31.68 19.01 -43.56
N LEU A 119 -31.92 18.03 -44.43
CA LEU A 119 -31.47 16.66 -44.25
C LEU A 119 -29.94 16.57 -44.36
N ALA A 120 -29.34 15.68 -43.58
CA ALA A 120 -27.95 15.29 -43.70
C ALA A 120 -27.74 14.30 -44.86
N SER A 121 -26.47 13.98 -45.15
CA SER A 121 -26.16 12.81 -45.98
C SER A 121 -26.18 11.55 -45.10
N LEU A 122 -26.46 10.38 -45.68
CA LEU A 122 -26.44 9.11 -44.96
C LEU A 122 -25.03 8.80 -44.42
N ALA A 123 -24.94 8.46 -43.15
CA ALA A 123 -23.73 7.94 -42.53
C ALA A 123 -23.50 6.48 -42.89
N SER A 124 -22.25 6.08 -43.15
CA SER A 124 -21.93 4.66 -43.29
C SER A 124 -21.66 3.97 -41.95
N ASP A 125 -21.35 4.74 -40.91
CA ASP A 125 -21.06 4.24 -39.57
C ASP A 125 -22.28 4.15 -38.66
N ASP A 126 -23.46 4.62 -39.09
CA ASP A 126 -24.74 4.43 -38.40
C ASP A 126 -24.67 4.81 -36.91
N GLY A 127 -24.10 5.99 -36.67
CA GLY A 127 -23.87 6.47 -35.31
C GLY A 127 -22.79 5.74 -34.52
N SER A 128 -22.20 4.64 -34.98
CA SER A 128 -21.40 3.74 -34.13
C SER A 128 -20.00 4.25 -33.78
N THR A 129 -19.48 5.26 -34.49
CA THR A 129 -18.09 5.72 -34.33
C THR A 129 -17.95 7.19 -33.92
N PHE A 130 -16.92 7.48 -33.12
CA PHE A 130 -16.55 8.86 -32.80
C PHE A 130 -15.82 9.51 -33.98
N GLN A 131 -16.41 10.56 -34.52
CA GLN A 131 -15.76 11.46 -35.46
C GLN A 131 -14.81 12.38 -34.70
N THR A 132 -13.53 12.41 -35.11
CA THR A 132 -12.47 13.10 -34.37
C THR A 132 -11.91 14.27 -35.17
N THR A 133 -11.72 15.42 -34.53
CA THR A 133 -11.03 16.58 -35.12
C THR A 133 -10.15 17.29 -34.10
N THR A 134 -9.17 18.03 -34.58
CA THR A 134 -8.31 18.89 -33.76
C THR A 134 -8.77 20.34 -33.86
N LEU A 135 -9.11 20.94 -32.73
CA LEU A 135 -9.48 22.34 -32.61
C LEU A 135 -8.27 23.20 -32.20
N PRO A 136 -8.09 24.40 -32.78
CA PRO A 136 -7.01 25.31 -32.41
C PRO A 136 -7.01 25.73 -30.93
N ALA A 137 -5.84 26.11 -30.39
CA ALA A 137 -5.68 26.53 -28.99
C ALA A 137 -6.59 27.70 -28.55
N ASN A 138 -6.92 28.60 -29.49
CA ASN A 138 -7.76 29.76 -29.24
C ASN A 138 -9.28 29.48 -29.33
N THR A 139 -9.68 28.21 -29.48
CA THR A 139 -11.10 27.83 -29.57
C THR A 139 -11.86 28.05 -28.26
N PHE A 140 -11.19 27.81 -27.12
CA PHE A 140 -11.77 27.96 -25.78
C PHE A 140 -11.05 29.06 -25.00
N VAL A 141 -11.75 29.66 -24.04
CA VAL A 141 -11.23 30.71 -23.16
C VAL A 141 -11.06 30.21 -21.72
N THR A 142 -10.19 30.87 -20.95
CA THR A 142 -10.15 30.68 -19.50
C THR A 142 -11.48 31.11 -18.89
N GLY A 143 -12.05 30.27 -18.02
CA GLY A 143 -13.38 30.45 -17.45
C GLY A 143 -14.44 29.63 -18.19
N ASN A 144 -15.67 30.16 -18.24
CA ASN A 144 -16.82 29.44 -18.77
C ASN A 144 -16.81 29.39 -20.30
N ASN A 145 -17.12 28.20 -20.83
CA ASN A 145 -17.28 27.92 -22.24
C ASN A 145 -18.61 27.20 -22.47
N THR A 146 -19.15 27.33 -23.67
CA THR A 146 -20.37 26.62 -24.10
C THR A 146 -20.11 25.86 -25.38
N ILE A 147 -20.52 24.59 -25.42
CA ILE A 147 -20.62 23.79 -26.64
C ILE A 147 -22.10 23.66 -26.99
N ALA A 148 -22.42 23.97 -28.25
CA ALA A 148 -23.72 23.76 -28.87
C ALA A 148 -23.56 22.72 -29.99
N VAL A 149 -24.50 21.81 -30.14
CA VAL A 149 -24.48 20.82 -31.22
C VAL A 149 -25.86 20.72 -31.84
N GLU A 150 -25.92 20.64 -33.17
CA GLU A 150 -27.12 20.21 -33.89
C GLU A 150 -26.81 18.92 -34.64
N ILE A 151 -27.66 17.90 -34.42
CA ILE A 151 -27.64 16.64 -35.18
C ILE A 151 -28.81 16.67 -36.17
N HIS A 152 -28.54 16.23 -37.40
CA HIS A 152 -29.51 16.19 -38.48
C HIS A 152 -29.62 14.78 -39.05
N GLN A 153 -30.84 14.32 -39.26
CA GLN A 153 -31.14 13.04 -39.90
C GLN A 153 -31.07 13.13 -41.43
N ASN A 154 -30.78 12.02 -42.10
CA ASN A 154 -30.75 11.91 -43.55
C ASN A 154 -32.14 11.82 -44.18
N ALA A 155 -33.14 11.42 -43.40
CA ALA A 155 -34.51 11.18 -43.84
C ALA A 155 -35.50 11.40 -42.70
N GLY A 156 -36.71 11.84 -43.06
CA GLY A 156 -37.81 12.03 -42.09
C GLY A 156 -38.32 10.72 -41.47
N ASN A 157 -37.88 9.56 -41.94
CA ASN A 157 -38.20 8.25 -41.38
C ASN A 157 -36.95 7.49 -40.93
N SER A 158 -35.85 8.19 -40.63
CA SER A 158 -34.61 7.55 -40.12
C SER A 158 -34.92 6.64 -38.92
N SER A 159 -34.25 5.49 -38.83
CA SER A 159 -34.46 4.48 -37.79
C SER A 159 -34.09 5.00 -36.41
N ASP A 160 -32.98 5.72 -36.34
CA ASP A 160 -32.19 5.95 -35.15
C ASP A 160 -31.53 7.33 -35.16
N ILE A 161 -31.06 7.81 -34.01
CA ILE A 161 -30.20 9.00 -33.90
C ILE A 161 -29.26 8.77 -32.73
N SER A 162 -28.01 9.22 -32.85
CA SER A 162 -27.01 9.02 -31.81
C SER A 162 -26.18 10.29 -31.56
N PHE A 163 -26.02 10.66 -30.28
CA PHE A 163 -25.16 11.77 -29.85
C PHE A 163 -24.38 11.45 -28.57
N ASP A 164 -23.06 11.62 -28.64
CA ASP A 164 -22.14 11.75 -27.51
C ASP A 164 -20.96 12.64 -27.92
N LEU A 165 -20.29 13.28 -26.96
CA LEU A 165 -19.17 14.17 -27.24
C LEU A 165 -18.15 14.16 -26.09
N GLU A 166 -16.90 13.89 -26.45
CA GLU A 166 -15.72 13.97 -25.59
C GLU A 166 -14.81 15.11 -26.05
N LEU A 167 -14.30 15.89 -25.09
CA LEU A 167 -13.35 16.97 -25.34
C LEU A 167 -12.09 16.74 -24.52
N ILE A 168 -10.94 16.77 -25.18
CA ILE A 168 -9.62 16.57 -24.59
C ILE A 168 -8.75 17.80 -24.87
N GLY A 169 -8.12 18.37 -23.85
CA GLY A 169 -7.07 19.39 -24.01
C GLY A 169 -5.69 18.74 -24.11
N ASN A 170 -4.91 19.09 -25.13
CA ASN A 170 -3.56 18.56 -25.33
C ASN A 170 -2.51 19.59 -24.88
N THR A 171 -1.57 19.19 -24.03
CA THR A 171 -0.44 20.03 -23.57
C THR A 171 0.87 19.48 -24.12
N SER A 172 1.96 20.24 -24.02
CA SER A 172 3.30 19.69 -24.28
C SER A 172 3.53 18.47 -23.39
N ALA A 173 4.11 17.40 -23.96
CA ALA A 173 4.63 16.34 -23.11
C ALA A 173 5.71 16.93 -22.20
N PRO A 174 5.78 16.51 -20.93
CA PRO A 174 6.91 16.84 -20.07
C PRO A 174 8.21 16.45 -20.77
N ALA A 175 9.25 17.27 -20.62
CA ALA A 175 10.58 16.89 -21.08
C ALA A 175 10.98 15.55 -20.43
N SER A 176 11.51 14.62 -21.24
CA SER A 176 11.95 13.32 -20.73
C SER A 176 13.16 13.52 -19.82
N THR A 177 13.00 13.23 -18.54
CA THR A 177 14.10 13.23 -17.58
C THR A 177 14.92 11.95 -17.72
N THR A 178 16.23 12.03 -17.56
CA THR A 178 17.10 10.87 -17.36
C THR A 178 16.95 10.26 -15.97
N GLN A 179 16.28 10.98 -15.06
CA GLN A 179 15.98 10.52 -13.72
C GLN A 179 15.08 9.29 -13.74
N LYS A 180 15.48 8.27 -12.97
CA LYS A 180 14.78 6.98 -12.87
C LYS A 180 14.67 6.53 -11.41
N HIS A 181 13.93 5.43 -11.22
CA HIS A 181 13.89 4.65 -9.97
C HIS A 181 13.54 5.50 -8.73
N ILE A 182 12.56 6.39 -8.90
CA ILE A 182 12.06 7.24 -7.82
C ILE A 182 11.41 6.33 -6.78
N ARG A 183 11.74 6.54 -5.51
CA ARG A 183 11.14 5.79 -4.41
C ARG A 183 11.08 6.57 -3.11
N TRP A 184 10.18 6.10 -2.23
CA TRP A 184 10.00 6.65 -0.91
C TRP A 184 10.53 5.70 0.17
N GLY A 185 11.20 6.28 1.15
CA GLY A 185 11.72 5.61 2.35
C GLY A 185 11.58 6.50 3.57
N THR A 186 12.18 6.09 4.68
CA THR A 186 12.27 6.94 5.89
C THR A 186 13.55 6.63 6.66
N THR A 187 14.14 7.65 7.26
CA THR A 187 15.33 7.54 8.11
C THR A 187 15.01 7.52 9.61
N LYS A 188 13.74 7.68 10.00
CA LYS A 188 13.28 7.60 11.39
C LYS A 188 11.83 7.12 11.49
N ASN A 189 10.87 7.95 11.09
CA ASN A 189 9.48 7.55 10.90
C ASN A 189 8.85 8.30 9.70
N PRO A 190 7.66 7.91 9.21
CA PRO A 190 7.13 8.49 7.97
C PRO A 190 6.70 9.96 8.06
N LEU A 191 6.53 10.52 9.26
CA LEU A 191 6.28 11.96 9.44
C LEU A 191 7.55 12.74 9.75
N GLU A 192 8.56 12.13 10.33
CA GLU A 192 9.84 12.75 10.64
C GLU A 192 10.95 11.90 10.04
N GLY A 193 11.57 12.40 8.98
CA GLY A 193 12.60 11.66 8.25
C GLY A 193 12.10 10.92 7.02
N LEU A 194 10.90 11.24 6.49
CA LEU A 194 10.45 10.81 5.16
C LEU A 194 11.52 11.22 4.13
N THR A 195 11.88 10.29 3.25
CA THR A 195 12.93 10.50 2.24
C THR A 195 12.42 10.10 0.88
N ILE A 196 12.68 10.94 -0.12
CA ILE A 196 12.54 10.58 -1.53
C ILE A 196 13.93 10.38 -2.13
N SER A 197 14.10 9.29 -2.87
CA SER A 197 15.36 8.95 -3.52
C SER A 197 15.13 8.70 -5.02
N TRP A 198 16.07 9.11 -5.86
CA TRP A 198 16.01 8.91 -7.31
C TRP A 198 17.41 8.68 -7.87
N THR A 199 17.48 8.10 -9.07
CA THR A 199 18.75 7.92 -9.78
C THR A 199 18.89 8.90 -10.92
N ASN A 200 20.13 9.28 -11.20
CA ASN A 200 20.52 9.97 -12.42
C ASN A 200 21.78 9.27 -13.01
N SER A 201 22.24 9.69 -14.19
CA SER A 201 23.45 9.19 -14.82
C SER A 201 24.70 9.44 -13.96
N THR A 202 25.80 8.75 -14.28
CA THR A 202 27.06 8.86 -13.54
C THR A 202 27.71 10.25 -13.59
N SER A 203 27.37 11.08 -14.59
CA SER A 203 27.88 12.45 -14.71
C SER A 203 27.23 13.43 -13.73
N ALA A 204 26.03 13.13 -13.21
CA ALA A 204 25.35 13.99 -12.25
C ALA A 204 26.10 14.02 -10.90
N THR A 205 26.50 15.19 -10.43
CA THR A 205 27.16 15.36 -9.11
C THR A 205 26.26 16.06 -8.09
N THR A 206 25.38 16.93 -8.58
CA THR A 206 24.35 17.62 -7.82
C THR A 206 23.04 17.52 -8.60
N ASP A 207 21.93 17.48 -7.88
CA ASP A 207 20.58 17.55 -8.43
C ASP A 207 19.70 18.40 -7.51
N GLN A 208 18.45 18.66 -7.87
CA GLN A 208 17.59 19.51 -7.05
C GLN A 208 16.19 18.93 -6.90
N ILE A 209 15.54 19.32 -5.80
CA ILE A 209 14.11 19.10 -5.59
C ILE A 209 13.48 20.42 -5.20
N LYS A 210 12.31 20.72 -5.75
CA LYS A 210 11.42 21.75 -5.23
C LYS A 210 10.17 21.10 -4.68
N TRP A 211 9.66 21.60 -3.56
CA TRP A 211 8.50 21.00 -2.91
C TRP A 211 7.67 21.99 -2.09
N GLY A 212 6.47 21.59 -1.71
CA GLY A 212 5.58 22.31 -0.81
C GLY A 212 4.28 21.54 -0.57
N TYR A 213 3.40 22.06 0.26
CA TYR A 213 2.04 21.56 0.48
C TYR A 213 1.03 22.15 -0.51
N THR A 214 1.48 23.09 -1.36
CA THR A 214 0.70 23.66 -2.46
C THR A 214 1.42 23.44 -3.79
N THR A 215 0.68 23.61 -4.89
CA THR A 215 1.23 23.53 -6.26
C THR A 215 2.28 24.61 -6.56
N SER A 216 2.43 25.61 -5.68
CA SER A 216 3.43 26.69 -5.81
C SER A 216 4.81 26.33 -5.25
N TYR A 217 4.95 25.17 -4.59
CA TYR A 217 6.20 24.73 -3.93
C TYR A 217 6.70 25.75 -2.90
N GLU A 218 5.84 26.15 -1.95
CA GLU A 218 6.15 27.23 -1.00
C GLU A 218 7.29 26.91 -0.02
N LYS A 219 7.79 25.66 0.01
CA LYS A 219 9.01 25.27 0.75
C LYS A 219 10.30 25.48 -0.05
N GLY A 220 10.19 25.85 -1.32
CA GLY A 220 11.29 26.25 -2.18
C GLY A 220 12.08 25.08 -2.76
N THR A 221 13.29 25.38 -3.23
CA THR A 221 14.20 24.46 -3.89
C THR A 221 15.38 24.10 -2.99
N SER A 222 15.75 22.82 -2.96
CA SER A 222 16.91 22.30 -2.23
C SER A 222 17.87 21.58 -3.18
N ASN A 223 19.17 21.82 -2.99
CA ASN A 223 20.23 21.09 -3.68
C ASN A 223 20.51 19.77 -2.98
N VAL A 224 20.78 18.72 -3.75
CA VAL A 224 21.07 17.37 -3.27
C VAL A 224 22.34 16.88 -3.94
N SER A 225 23.31 16.44 -3.13
CA SER A 225 24.55 15.85 -3.64
C SER A 225 24.35 14.38 -3.98
N SER A 226 25.06 13.92 -5.02
CA SER A 226 25.01 12.51 -5.40
C SER A 226 25.64 11.61 -4.33
N ARG A 227 25.12 10.39 -4.19
CA ARG A 227 25.72 9.27 -3.45
C ARG A 227 25.91 8.07 -4.37
N ALA A 228 26.69 7.10 -3.90
CA ALA A 228 26.90 5.85 -4.61
C ALA A 228 25.56 5.11 -4.83
N GLY A 229 25.43 4.45 -5.98
CA GLY A 229 24.33 3.54 -6.25
C GLY A 229 24.73 2.07 -6.22
N TYR A 230 23.93 1.24 -6.86
CA TYR A 230 24.24 -0.18 -7.07
C TYR A 230 25.20 -0.44 -8.23
N SER A 231 25.60 0.60 -8.96
CA SER A 231 26.56 0.48 -10.05
C SER A 231 27.29 1.79 -10.31
N SER A 232 28.59 1.81 -10.01
CA SER A 232 29.46 2.98 -10.22
C SER A 232 29.62 3.37 -11.70
N SER A 233 29.33 2.45 -12.63
CA SER A 233 29.43 2.67 -14.06
C SER A 233 28.13 3.17 -14.71
N THR A 234 26.98 2.98 -14.04
CA THR A 234 25.68 3.25 -14.68
C THR A 234 24.80 4.27 -13.95
N ASN A 235 24.93 4.42 -12.62
CA ASN A 235 24.05 5.31 -11.88
C ASN A 235 24.70 5.98 -10.67
N LYS A 236 24.09 7.10 -10.30
CA LYS A 236 24.23 7.74 -9.00
C LYS A 236 22.87 7.94 -8.39
N PHE A 237 22.83 7.91 -7.06
CA PHE A 237 21.62 8.15 -6.29
C PHE A 237 21.62 9.55 -5.71
N PHE A 238 20.43 10.07 -5.48
CA PHE A 238 20.17 11.31 -4.77
C PHE A 238 19.08 11.01 -3.76
N SER A 239 19.18 11.61 -2.57
CA SER A 239 18.22 11.42 -1.49
C SER A 239 17.92 12.75 -0.84
N PHE A 240 16.64 13.09 -0.74
CA PHE A 240 16.18 14.25 -0.01
C PHE A 240 15.29 13.79 1.15
N THR A 241 15.78 14.00 2.36
CA THR A 241 14.99 13.83 3.58
C THR A 241 14.26 15.13 3.89
N PHE A 242 12.94 15.07 3.95
CA PHE A 242 12.13 16.24 4.22
C PHE A 242 12.42 16.76 5.63
N PRO A 243 12.62 18.09 5.80
CA PRO A 243 13.05 18.65 7.07
C PRO A 243 11.92 18.68 8.10
N GLY A 244 12.28 18.35 9.35
CA GLY A 244 11.39 18.42 10.50
C GLY A 244 10.29 17.36 10.50
N VAL A 245 9.23 17.64 11.26
CA VAL A 245 8.02 16.83 11.29
C VAL A 245 7.05 17.37 10.24
N LEU A 246 6.68 16.52 9.29
CA LEU A 246 5.72 16.79 8.24
C LEU A 246 4.29 16.87 8.79
N ASN A 247 3.45 17.66 8.12
CA ASN A 247 2.03 17.71 8.42
C ASN A 247 1.42 16.33 8.11
N ALA A 248 0.71 15.74 9.07
CA ALA A 248 -0.01 14.49 8.84
C ALA A 248 -1.14 14.66 7.82
N ASN A 249 -1.52 13.58 7.13
CA ASN A 249 -2.62 13.55 6.15
C ASN A 249 -2.58 14.70 5.12
N SER A 250 -1.39 15.11 4.71
CA SER A 250 -1.18 16.27 3.84
C SER A 250 -0.58 15.84 2.50
N THR A 251 -0.88 16.58 1.45
CA THR A 251 -0.28 16.32 0.12
C THR A 251 0.98 17.15 -0.03
N ILE A 252 2.11 16.49 -0.27
CA ILE A 252 3.35 17.11 -0.73
C ILE A 252 3.31 17.16 -2.25
N TYR A 253 3.44 18.35 -2.81
CA TYR A 253 3.71 18.59 -4.23
C TYR A 253 5.21 18.75 -4.41
N TYR A 254 5.80 18.06 -5.40
CA TYR A 254 7.23 18.16 -5.68
C TYR A 254 7.57 18.00 -7.16
N SER A 255 8.74 18.48 -7.56
CA SER A 255 9.38 18.17 -8.84
C SER A 255 10.87 17.93 -8.62
N LEU A 256 11.45 17.06 -9.44
CA LEU A 256 12.88 16.76 -9.43
C LEU A 256 13.52 17.49 -10.62
N TYR A 257 14.60 18.22 -10.38
CA TYR A 257 15.42 18.81 -11.44
C TYR A 257 16.41 17.76 -11.89
N ASP A 258 16.56 17.54 -13.20
CA ASP A 258 17.57 16.68 -13.78
C ASP A 258 18.74 17.53 -14.27
N SER A 259 19.85 17.49 -13.55
CA SER A 259 21.06 18.27 -13.86
C SER A 259 21.77 17.88 -15.15
N VAL A 260 21.50 16.70 -15.71
CA VAL A 260 22.10 16.24 -16.97
C VAL A 260 21.35 16.81 -18.17
N SER A 261 20.03 16.80 -18.12
CA SER A 261 19.18 17.32 -19.20
C SER A 261 18.78 18.78 -19.02
N GLY A 262 18.98 19.35 -17.82
CA GLY A 262 18.70 20.76 -17.51
C GLY A 262 17.21 21.08 -17.37
N VAL A 263 16.36 20.08 -17.09
CA VAL A 263 14.90 20.25 -17.03
C VAL A 263 14.31 19.75 -15.71
N TRP A 264 13.16 20.31 -15.33
CA TRP A 264 12.35 19.79 -14.22
C TRP A 264 11.43 18.68 -14.71
N SER A 265 11.27 17.64 -13.89
CA SER A 265 10.20 16.66 -14.06
C SER A 265 8.82 17.32 -13.98
N ALA A 266 7.80 16.63 -14.48
CA ALA A 266 6.41 16.97 -14.18
C ALA A 266 6.20 17.10 -12.64
N GLN A 267 5.20 17.88 -12.24
CA GLN A 267 4.75 17.94 -10.86
C GLN A 267 4.25 16.57 -10.42
N LYS A 268 4.65 16.15 -9.22
CA LYS A 268 4.30 14.89 -8.59
C LYS A 268 3.73 15.16 -7.21
N THR A 269 3.05 14.17 -6.66
CA THR A 269 2.43 14.26 -5.34
C THR A 269 2.74 13.05 -4.47
N TYR A 270 2.81 13.26 -3.16
CA TYR A 270 2.84 12.19 -2.16
C TYR A 270 1.97 12.58 -0.96
N THR A 271 1.13 11.67 -0.49
CA THR A 271 0.30 11.90 0.69
C THR A 271 1.02 11.39 1.93
N THR A 272 1.30 12.30 2.86
CA THR A 272 1.93 11.96 4.14
C THR A 272 1.00 11.11 4.99
N THR A 273 1.61 10.35 5.90
CA THR A 273 0.89 9.39 6.73
C THR A 273 -0.03 10.09 7.74
N PRO A 274 -0.97 9.36 8.37
CA PRO A 274 -1.69 9.84 9.53
C PRO A 274 -0.74 10.16 10.70
N ALA A 275 -1.28 10.85 11.72
CA ALA A 275 -0.56 11.13 12.95
C ALA A 275 -0.12 9.84 13.67
N LEU A 276 1.01 9.87 14.38
CA LEU A 276 1.59 8.70 15.06
C LEU A 276 0.73 8.09 16.18
N ASN A 277 -0.37 8.73 16.58
CA ASN A 277 -1.35 8.17 17.53
C ASN A 277 -2.59 7.57 16.83
N THR A 278 -2.55 7.44 15.50
CA THR A 278 -3.64 6.84 14.73
C THR A 278 -3.71 5.35 15.00
N ASN A 279 -4.93 4.85 15.18
CA ASN A 279 -5.19 3.44 15.43
C ASN A 279 -5.58 2.65 14.17
N THR A 280 -5.89 3.34 13.07
CA THR A 280 -6.43 2.73 11.86
C THR A 280 -5.54 3.03 10.67
N PHE A 281 -5.01 2.01 10.03
CA PHE A 281 -4.23 2.13 8.80
C PHE A 281 -4.14 0.78 8.10
N THR A 282 -3.76 0.82 6.82
CA THR A 282 -3.54 -0.39 6.01
C THR A 282 -2.10 -0.41 5.52
N PHE A 283 -1.43 -1.56 5.58
CA PHE A 283 -0.10 -1.76 4.99
C PHE A 283 -0.08 -3.05 4.18
N ALA A 284 0.92 -3.21 3.32
CA ALA A 284 1.12 -4.44 2.55
C ALA A 284 2.39 -5.18 2.97
N ALA A 285 2.43 -6.50 2.78
CA ALA A 285 3.64 -7.29 2.90
C ALA A 285 3.84 -8.17 1.66
N ILE A 286 5.07 -8.16 1.12
CA ILE A 286 5.51 -8.89 -0.07
C ILE A 286 7.00 -9.25 0.07
N GLY A 287 7.51 -10.18 -0.72
CA GLY A 287 8.93 -10.56 -0.72
C GLY A 287 9.27 -11.45 -1.92
N ASP A 288 10.56 -11.60 -2.19
CA ASP A 288 11.07 -12.59 -3.15
C ASP A 288 10.59 -12.35 -4.59
N SER A 289 10.76 -11.12 -5.11
CA SER A 289 10.39 -10.78 -6.50
C SER A 289 11.35 -11.34 -7.53
N ARG A 290 12.65 -11.36 -7.20
CA ARG A 290 13.79 -11.88 -7.97
C ARG A 290 13.62 -11.84 -9.51
N THR A 291 13.33 -12.99 -10.13
CA THR A 291 13.60 -13.23 -11.56
C THR A 291 12.40 -13.01 -12.47
N ASN A 292 11.16 -13.22 -12.01
CA ASN A 292 9.97 -13.08 -12.85
C ASN A 292 9.42 -11.65 -12.82
N VAL A 293 9.98 -10.80 -13.68
CA VAL A 293 9.65 -9.36 -13.70
C VAL A 293 8.22 -9.06 -14.13
N ASN A 294 7.57 -9.96 -14.88
CA ASN A 294 6.16 -9.81 -15.27
C ASN A 294 5.23 -10.02 -14.05
N VAL A 295 5.51 -11.04 -13.24
CA VAL A 295 4.80 -11.26 -11.97
C VAL A 295 5.06 -10.10 -11.02
N TRP A 296 6.31 -9.66 -10.91
CA TRP A 296 6.66 -8.49 -10.09
C TRP A 296 5.90 -7.22 -10.52
N ASN A 297 5.80 -6.97 -11.83
CA ASN A 297 5.01 -5.86 -12.37
C ASN A 297 3.53 -5.95 -11.99
N ASN A 298 2.94 -7.14 -12.13
CA ASN A 298 1.56 -7.40 -11.80
C ASN A 298 1.29 -7.25 -10.29
N ILE A 299 2.06 -7.93 -9.44
CA ILE A 299 1.97 -7.84 -7.98
C ILE A 299 2.17 -6.41 -7.48
N SER A 300 3.14 -5.68 -8.04
CA SER A 300 3.35 -4.25 -7.73
C SER A 300 2.12 -3.41 -8.05
N THR A 301 1.52 -3.63 -9.21
CA THR A 301 0.34 -2.90 -9.68
C THR A 301 -0.88 -3.21 -8.82
N LEU A 302 -1.17 -4.49 -8.58
CA LEU A 302 -2.28 -4.95 -7.74
C LEU A 302 -2.14 -4.43 -6.30
N THR A 303 -0.94 -4.50 -5.73
CA THR A 303 -0.66 -3.98 -4.39
C THR A 303 -0.87 -2.46 -4.34
N ASN A 304 -0.38 -1.71 -5.32
CA ASN A 304 -0.57 -0.26 -5.37
C ASN A 304 -2.04 0.13 -5.50
N ASN A 305 -2.83 -0.62 -6.28
CA ASN A 305 -4.27 -0.40 -6.45
C ASN A 305 -5.08 -0.58 -5.16
N ARG A 306 -4.57 -1.34 -4.19
CA ARG A 306 -5.15 -1.43 -2.83
C ARG A 306 -4.82 -0.21 -1.96
N ASN A 307 -3.98 0.70 -2.46
CA ASN A 307 -3.58 1.93 -1.81
C ASN A 307 -3.10 1.74 -0.35
N PRO A 308 -2.20 0.79 -0.05
CA PRO A 308 -1.63 0.68 1.29
C PRO A 308 -0.89 1.96 1.66
N ALA A 309 -0.78 2.25 2.94
CA ALA A 309 0.00 3.38 3.42
C ALA A 309 1.50 3.21 3.14
N PHE A 310 2.00 1.99 3.27
CA PHE A 310 3.38 1.59 2.99
C PHE A 310 3.44 0.08 2.77
N VAL A 311 4.60 -0.39 2.32
CA VAL A 311 4.87 -1.79 2.02
C VAL A 311 6.03 -2.27 2.89
N VAL A 312 5.90 -3.45 3.48
CA VAL A 312 7.00 -4.20 4.09
C VAL A 312 7.49 -5.21 3.06
N PHE A 313 8.75 -5.10 2.66
CA PHE A 313 9.37 -5.94 1.63
C PHE A 313 10.40 -6.88 2.26
N ASN A 314 10.10 -8.18 2.33
CA ASN A 314 10.82 -9.16 3.15
C ASN A 314 12.08 -9.76 2.48
N GLY A 315 12.85 -8.96 1.73
CA GLY A 315 14.12 -9.38 1.11
C GLY A 315 13.99 -10.13 -0.21
N ASP A 316 15.16 -10.49 -0.76
CA ASP A 316 15.34 -11.13 -2.07
C ASP A 316 14.68 -10.32 -3.19
N ILE A 317 15.16 -9.08 -3.31
CA ILE A 317 14.60 -8.09 -4.20
C ILE A 317 14.97 -8.43 -5.65
N VAL A 318 16.26 -8.74 -5.86
CA VAL A 318 16.82 -9.23 -7.12
C VAL A 318 17.51 -10.57 -6.90
N ASP A 319 17.76 -11.31 -7.97
CA ASP A 319 18.44 -12.61 -7.91
C ASP A 319 19.94 -12.50 -7.62
N THR A 320 20.57 -11.38 -7.97
CA THR A 320 21.99 -11.13 -7.72
C THR A 320 22.17 -9.68 -7.32
N GLY A 321 22.40 -9.41 -6.03
CA GLY A 321 22.51 -8.05 -5.48
C GLY A 321 23.59 -7.16 -6.11
N SER A 322 24.58 -7.74 -6.79
CA SER A 322 25.61 -7.02 -7.55
C SER A 322 25.26 -6.73 -9.02
N SER A 323 24.12 -7.21 -9.51
CA SER A 323 23.72 -7.10 -10.92
C SER A 323 22.95 -5.80 -11.19
N ALA A 324 23.62 -4.85 -11.83
CA ALA A 324 23.00 -3.57 -12.20
C ALA A 324 21.80 -3.72 -13.15
N SER A 325 21.84 -4.69 -14.08
CA SER A 325 20.75 -4.94 -15.02
C SER A 325 19.51 -5.48 -14.33
N GLN A 326 19.68 -6.35 -13.33
CA GLN A 326 18.55 -6.86 -12.56
C GLN A 326 17.92 -5.77 -11.70
N TRP A 327 18.72 -4.91 -11.06
CA TRP A 327 18.19 -3.75 -10.34
C TRP A 327 17.42 -2.79 -11.26
N ASN A 328 17.96 -2.45 -12.43
CA ASN A 328 17.25 -1.64 -13.43
C ASN A 328 15.89 -2.28 -13.78
N SER A 329 15.91 -3.58 -14.12
CA SER A 329 14.70 -4.31 -14.50
C SER A 329 13.69 -4.35 -13.36
N TRP A 330 14.13 -4.55 -12.12
CA TRP A 330 13.27 -4.57 -10.95
C TRP A 330 12.60 -3.21 -10.71
N PHE A 331 13.35 -2.11 -10.78
CA PHE A 331 12.77 -0.78 -10.61
C PHE A 331 11.83 -0.41 -11.77
N ASP A 332 12.22 -0.71 -13.01
CA ASP A 332 11.40 -0.40 -14.19
C ASP A 332 10.06 -1.17 -14.14
N ASN A 333 10.07 -2.44 -13.73
CA ASN A 333 8.87 -3.26 -13.63
C ASN A 333 8.07 -3.02 -12.33
N GLY A 334 8.71 -2.56 -11.26
CA GLY A 334 8.06 -2.23 -9.97
C GLY A 334 7.58 -0.79 -9.83
N THR A 335 7.82 0.05 -10.85
CA THR A 335 7.65 1.52 -10.81
C THR A 335 6.29 1.97 -10.26
N ASN A 336 5.22 1.25 -10.60
CA ASN A 336 3.86 1.53 -10.15
C ASN A 336 3.71 1.52 -8.62
N LEU A 337 4.51 0.73 -7.91
CA LEU A 337 4.49 0.67 -6.45
C LEU A 337 5.61 1.52 -5.86
N VAL A 338 6.85 1.29 -6.30
CA VAL A 338 8.05 1.86 -5.66
C VAL A 338 8.09 3.39 -5.74
N SER A 339 7.55 3.98 -6.81
CA SER A 339 7.51 5.45 -6.97
C SER A 339 6.38 6.13 -6.20
N ASN A 340 5.40 5.37 -5.72
CA ASN A 340 4.18 5.89 -5.10
C ASN A 340 4.08 5.58 -3.61
N LYS A 341 4.81 4.57 -3.13
CA LYS A 341 4.70 4.06 -1.75
C LYS A 341 6.03 4.06 -1.04
N LEU A 342 5.97 4.34 0.26
CA LEU A 342 7.07 4.06 1.17
C LEU A 342 7.26 2.54 1.27
N ILE A 343 8.51 2.08 1.14
CA ILE A 343 8.85 0.67 1.27
C ILE A 343 9.89 0.48 2.38
N LEU A 344 9.54 -0.36 3.35
CA LEU A 344 10.41 -0.82 4.42
C LEU A 344 11.01 -2.16 4.00
N HIS A 345 12.29 -2.16 3.64
CA HIS A 345 12.98 -3.34 3.15
C HIS A 345 13.71 -4.10 4.26
N ALA A 346 13.61 -5.42 4.24
CA ALA A 346 14.55 -6.35 4.86
C ALA A 346 15.58 -6.82 3.82
N GLN A 347 16.78 -7.18 4.28
CA GLN A 347 17.81 -7.78 3.43
C GLN A 347 17.60 -9.31 3.37
N GLY A 348 17.53 -9.86 2.16
CA GLY A 348 17.56 -11.30 1.92
C GLY A 348 18.94 -11.82 1.49
N ASN A 349 19.07 -13.15 1.36
CA ASN A 349 20.35 -13.77 1.04
C ASN A 349 20.83 -13.46 -0.40
N HIS A 350 19.93 -13.19 -1.34
CA HIS A 350 20.30 -12.76 -2.70
C HIS A 350 20.70 -11.28 -2.77
N ASP A 351 20.25 -10.47 -1.80
CA ASP A 351 20.61 -9.05 -1.69
C ASP A 351 22.01 -8.84 -1.12
N VAL A 352 22.59 -9.87 -0.50
CA VAL A 352 23.98 -9.85 -0.01
C VAL A 352 24.92 -9.87 -1.22
N ALA A 353 25.54 -8.73 -1.47
CA ALA A 353 26.59 -8.60 -2.48
C ALA A 353 27.97 -8.44 -1.81
N SER A 354 29.02 -8.82 -2.53
CA SER A 354 30.41 -8.59 -2.11
C SER A 354 30.77 -7.11 -1.96
N ALA A 355 29.99 -6.22 -2.57
CA ALA A 355 30.01 -4.78 -2.36
C ALA A 355 28.68 -4.35 -1.71
N SER A 356 28.73 -3.37 -0.79
CA SER A 356 27.60 -2.93 0.06
C SER A 356 26.47 -2.20 -0.69
N TYR A 357 26.03 -2.71 -1.86
CA TYR A 357 25.03 -2.06 -2.71
C TYR A 357 23.67 -1.91 -2.03
N TYR A 358 23.22 -2.89 -1.25
CA TYR A 358 21.93 -2.80 -0.55
C TYR A 358 21.77 -1.51 0.27
N GLN A 359 22.80 -1.14 1.05
CA GLN A 359 22.81 0.10 1.85
C GLN A 359 22.96 1.37 0.99
N ASN A 360 23.54 1.25 -0.20
CA ASN A 360 23.56 2.35 -1.19
C ASN A 360 22.22 2.54 -1.90
N ILE A 361 21.32 1.56 -1.82
CA ILE A 361 20.01 1.65 -2.44
C ILE A 361 19.09 2.30 -1.40
N PHE A 362 18.74 1.62 -0.33
CA PHE A 362 17.63 2.09 0.50
C PHE A 362 18.06 3.13 1.54
N ASP A 363 17.26 4.20 1.69
CA ASP A 363 17.36 5.13 2.82
C ASP A 363 16.38 4.65 3.89
N LEU A 364 16.89 3.87 4.84
CA LEU A 364 16.14 3.28 5.96
C LEU A 364 16.67 3.85 7.29
N PRO A 365 15.94 3.69 8.40
CA PRO A 365 16.39 4.22 9.67
C PRO A 365 17.69 3.60 10.15
N LYS A 366 18.55 4.44 10.72
CA LYS A 366 19.84 4.04 11.31
C LYS A 366 19.78 4.04 12.83
N ASN A 367 18.64 3.65 13.38
CA ASN A 367 18.36 3.65 14.82
C ASN A 367 18.80 2.36 15.54
N ASN A 368 19.67 1.58 14.90
CA ASN A 368 20.42 0.50 15.54
C ASN A 368 21.79 0.96 16.04
N THR A 369 22.40 0.11 16.86
CA THR A 369 23.72 0.34 17.46
C THR A 369 24.83 0.52 16.43
N ALA A 370 24.75 -0.14 15.27
CA ALA A 370 25.73 -0.02 14.20
C ALA A 370 25.49 1.18 13.27
N GLN A 371 24.36 1.89 13.43
CA GLN A 371 23.92 3.00 12.59
C GLN A 371 23.87 2.65 11.08
N THR A 372 23.42 1.43 10.76
CA THR A 372 23.26 0.95 9.37
C THR A 372 21.79 0.78 8.97
N GLU A 373 21.50 0.52 7.71
CA GLU A 373 20.15 0.22 7.21
C GLU A 373 19.76 -1.26 7.33
N LEU A 374 20.63 -2.10 7.88
CA LEU A 374 20.46 -3.57 7.87
C LEU A 374 19.35 -4.07 8.79
N TYR A 375 19.14 -3.40 9.92
CA TYR A 375 18.07 -3.70 10.87
C TYR A 375 17.67 -2.43 11.60
N TYR A 376 16.37 -2.20 11.77
CA TYR A 376 15.87 -0.90 12.22
C TYR A 376 14.44 -1.01 12.71
N SER A 377 13.95 0.07 13.32
CA SER A 377 12.54 0.16 13.69
C SER A 377 11.88 1.43 13.16
N VAL A 378 10.59 1.36 12.89
CA VAL A 378 9.75 2.49 12.47
C VAL A 378 8.47 2.46 13.28
N GLU A 379 8.05 3.62 13.78
CA GLU A 379 6.72 3.79 14.33
C GLU A 379 5.74 4.24 13.24
N TYR A 380 4.59 3.58 13.18
CA TYR A 380 3.48 3.99 12.32
C TYR A 380 2.18 3.86 13.11
N GLY A 381 1.56 4.98 13.42
CA GLY A 381 0.43 4.99 14.35
C GLY A 381 0.80 4.34 15.70
N GLU A 382 -0.15 3.62 16.29
CA GLU A 382 0.03 2.87 17.54
C GLU A 382 0.79 1.53 17.38
N ALA A 383 1.51 1.36 16.26
CA ALA A 383 2.33 0.19 15.97
C ALA A 383 3.82 0.52 15.89
N VAL A 384 4.65 -0.47 16.28
CA VAL A 384 6.07 -0.49 15.97
C VAL A 384 6.36 -1.63 14.98
N PHE A 385 7.06 -1.28 13.91
CA PHE A 385 7.60 -2.21 12.91
C PHE A 385 9.09 -2.36 13.17
N ILE A 386 9.57 -3.59 13.31
CA ILE A 386 10.98 -3.91 13.58
C ILE A 386 11.47 -4.81 12.45
N CYS A 387 12.39 -4.31 11.65
CA CYS A 387 13.07 -5.05 10.61
C CYS A 387 14.39 -5.62 11.15
N LEU A 388 14.63 -6.92 10.95
CA LEU A 388 15.86 -7.61 11.33
C LEU A 388 16.58 -8.17 10.10
N ASN A 389 17.89 -8.37 10.23
CA ASN A 389 18.74 -8.99 9.22
C ASN A 389 18.98 -10.47 9.56
N SER A 390 18.25 -11.37 8.88
CA SER A 390 18.40 -12.82 9.04
C SER A 390 19.64 -13.41 8.38
N GLU A 391 20.48 -12.60 7.73
CA GLU A 391 21.79 -13.02 7.24
C GLU A 391 22.88 -12.94 8.31
N THR A 392 22.63 -12.20 9.39
CA THR A 392 23.49 -12.15 10.59
C THR A 392 22.73 -12.40 11.90
N PRO A 393 21.92 -13.47 12.02
CA PRO A 393 21.04 -13.69 13.17
C PRO A 393 21.79 -14.00 14.47
N GLY A 394 23.07 -14.38 14.37
CA GLY A 394 24.00 -14.56 15.49
C GLY A 394 24.65 -13.27 16.01
N ASP A 395 24.41 -12.10 15.38
CA ASP A 395 24.94 -10.84 15.87
C ASP A 395 24.32 -10.48 17.24
N VAL A 396 25.16 -10.52 18.28
CA VAL A 396 24.77 -10.21 19.66
C VAL A 396 24.31 -8.76 19.81
N ASN A 397 24.87 -7.83 19.03
CA ASN A 397 24.46 -6.42 19.06
C ASN A 397 23.04 -6.25 18.51
N GLN A 398 22.75 -6.89 17.38
CA GLN A 398 21.39 -6.93 16.81
C GLN A 398 20.38 -7.54 17.79
N TYR A 399 20.73 -8.65 18.46
CA TYR A 399 19.83 -9.27 19.46
C TYR A 399 19.60 -8.37 20.69
N ASN A 400 20.64 -7.73 21.21
CA ASN A 400 20.50 -6.81 22.35
C ASN A 400 19.71 -5.55 21.97
N TRP A 401 19.91 -5.04 20.75
CA TRP A 401 19.11 -3.97 20.19
C TRP A 401 17.64 -4.37 20.06
N LEU A 402 17.32 -5.55 19.51
CA LEU A 402 15.95 -6.06 19.39
C LEU A 402 15.23 -6.05 20.74
N LYS A 403 15.83 -6.62 21.79
CA LYS A 403 15.25 -6.62 23.14
C LYS A 403 15.02 -5.20 23.68
N SER A 404 15.98 -4.31 23.45
CA SER A 404 15.89 -2.92 23.93
C SER A 404 14.77 -2.16 23.20
N THR A 405 14.64 -2.34 21.89
CA THR A 405 13.57 -1.76 21.06
C THR A 405 12.20 -2.28 21.48
N LEU A 406 12.06 -3.59 21.70
CA LEU A 406 10.82 -4.20 22.19
C LEU A 406 10.43 -3.70 23.59
N ALA A 407 11.40 -3.56 24.50
CA ALA A 407 11.17 -3.03 25.84
C ALA A 407 10.72 -1.56 25.80
N ALA A 408 11.40 -0.72 25.00
CA ALA A 408 11.09 0.69 24.83
C ALA A 408 9.70 0.92 24.21
N ASN A 409 9.20 -0.04 23.41
CA ASN A 409 7.90 0.00 22.77
C ASN A 409 6.87 -0.92 23.45
N SER A 410 7.04 -1.19 24.74
CA SER A 410 6.12 -2.04 25.52
C SER A 410 4.68 -1.51 25.56
N ASN A 411 4.49 -0.20 25.41
CA ASN A 411 3.20 0.49 25.37
C ASN A 411 2.49 0.45 24.01
N LYS A 412 3.17 0.06 22.92
CA LYS A 412 2.56 0.00 21.58
C LYS A 412 1.53 -1.11 21.52
N LYS A 413 0.41 -0.83 20.85
CA LYS A 413 -0.70 -1.80 20.70
C LYS A 413 -0.34 -2.96 19.79
N TRP A 414 0.47 -2.68 18.77
CA TRP A 414 0.89 -3.66 17.78
C TRP A 414 2.40 -3.69 17.65
N LYS A 415 2.98 -4.88 17.75
CA LYS A 415 4.41 -5.13 17.54
C LYS A 415 4.57 -6.09 16.37
N ILE A 416 5.14 -5.59 15.28
CA ILE A 416 5.25 -6.33 14.01
C ILE A 416 6.72 -6.49 13.69
N ILE A 417 7.15 -7.73 13.48
CA ILE A 417 8.53 -8.07 13.15
C ILE A 417 8.60 -8.48 11.67
N SER A 418 9.64 -8.04 10.98
CA SER A 418 9.95 -8.40 9.60
C SER A 418 11.41 -8.84 9.46
N PHE A 419 11.66 -9.93 8.74
CA PHE A 419 12.99 -10.39 8.32
C PHE A 419 12.84 -11.39 7.17
N HIS A 420 13.93 -11.81 6.54
CA HIS A 420 13.84 -12.64 5.34
C HIS A 420 13.56 -14.13 5.64
N LYS A 421 14.44 -14.81 6.39
CA LYS A 421 14.35 -16.28 6.59
C LYS A 421 13.34 -16.71 7.67
N PRO A 422 12.33 -17.54 7.37
CA PRO A 422 11.31 -17.94 8.34
C PRO A 422 11.81 -18.84 9.48
N PHE A 423 11.16 -18.75 10.65
CA PHE A 423 11.34 -19.74 11.74
C PHE A 423 10.51 -21.00 11.48
N TYR A 424 9.26 -20.81 11.09
CA TYR A 424 8.36 -21.88 10.67
C TYR A 424 8.18 -21.86 9.16
N THR A 425 8.41 -22.98 8.51
CA THR A 425 8.13 -23.14 7.08
C THR A 425 7.92 -24.61 6.78
N VAL A 426 7.10 -24.93 5.77
CA VAL A 426 7.08 -26.29 5.19
C VAL A 426 7.80 -26.36 3.83
N GLY A 427 8.43 -25.26 3.40
CA GLY A 427 9.29 -25.20 2.23
C GLY A 427 10.68 -25.84 2.43
N PRO A 428 11.53 -25.80 1.39
CA PRO A 428 12.87 -26.40 1.40
C PRO A 428 13.83 -25.80 2.45
N HIS A 429 13.54 -24.60 2.96
CA HIS A 429 14.41 -23.90 3.91
C HIS A 429 14.05 -24.14 5.39
N ALA A 430 13.29 -25.20 5.66
CA ALA A 430 12.93 -25.60 7.02
C ALA A 430 14.15 -25.87 7.90
N GLY A 431 14.23 -25.14 9.02
CA GLY A 431 15.21 -25.36 10.08
C GLY A 431 16.44 -24.45 10.04
N GLU A 432 16.58 -23.57 9.05
CA GLU A 432 17.70 -22.62 8.97
C GLU A 432 17.77 -21.69 10.19
N MET A 433 16.63 -21.32 10.76
CA MET A 433 16.54 -20.46 11.94
C MET A 433 16.51 -21.21 13.28
N ASN A 434 16.66 -22.55 13.30
CA ASN A 434 16.50 -23.35 14.53
C ASN A 434 17.45 -22.97 15.67
N SER A 435 18.66 -22.52 15.36
CA SER A 435 19.64 -22.09 16.38
C SER A 435 19.20 -20.85 17.16
N TYR A 436 18.18 -20.13 16.69
CA TYR A 436 17.75 -18.84 17.21
C TYR A 436 16.40 -18.88 17.95
N TRP A 437 15.88 -20.09 18.23
CA TRP A 437 14.67 -20.26 19.05
C TRP A 437 14.81 -19.61 20.43
N ASN A 438 15.97 -19.77 21.07
CA ASN A 438 16.25 -19.26 22.42
C ASN A 438 16.76 -17.80 22.45
N THR A 439 16.81 -17.14 21.28
CA THR A 439 17.17 -15.72 21.18
C THR A 439 16.00 -14.93 20.60
N TRP A 440 15.89 -14.85 19.29
CA TRP A 440 14.90 -14.00 18.61
C TRP A 440 13.48 -14.45 18.88
N PHE A 441 13.16 -15.74 18.63
CA PHE A 441 11.78 -16.20 18.81
C PHE A 441 11.35 -16.12 20.28
N LYS A 442 12.28 -16.45 21.19
CA LYS A 442 12.07 -16.22 22.62
C LYS A 442 11.78 -14.75 22.95
N ALA A 443 12.50 -13.79 22.37
CA ALA A 443 12.19 -12.38 22.55
C ALA A 443 10.81 -12.01 21.97
N PHE A 444 10.40 -12.63 20.86
CA PHE A 444 9.06 -12.41 20.31
C PHE A 444 7.96 -12.86 21.29
N ASP A 445 8.15 -14.01 21.94
CA ASP A 445 7.23 -14.51 22.96
C ASP A 445 7.28 -13.69 24.26
N ASP A 446 8.48 -13.36 24.77
CA ASP A 446 8.66 -12.65 26.04
C ASP A 446 8.12 -11.21 26.01
N TYR A 447 8.20 -10.54 24.86
CA TYR A 447 7.77 -9.14 24.70
C TYR A 447 6.41 -8.99 23.99
N GLY A 448 5.75 -10.10 23.66
CA GLY A 448 4.39 -10.09 23.11
C GLY A 448 4.31 -9.51 21.70
N VAL A 449 5.15 -9.99 20.78
CA VAL A 449 5.04 -9.69 19.34
C VAL A 449 3.72 -10.21 18.78
N ASP A 450 3.09 -9.51 17.85
CA ASP A 450 1.81 -9.93 17.30
C ASP A 450 1.99 -10.74 16.01
N LEU A 451 2.73 -10.15 15.09
CA LEU A 451 2.87 -10.59 13.72
C LEU A 451 4.34 -10.65 13.35
N ILE A 452 4.71 -11.73 12.67
CA ILE A 452 6.04 -11.98 12.14
C ILE A 452 5.88 -12.20 10.63
N LEU A 453 6.54 -11.36 9.83
CA LEU A 453 6.46 -11.35 8.38
C LEU A 453 7.80 -11.78 7.79
N THR A 454 7.78 -12.78 6.93
CA THR A 454 8.98 -13.34 6.31
C THR A 454 8.84 -13.54 4.81
N GLY A 455 9.93 -13.91 4.15
CA GLY A 455 10.01 -14.27 2.73
C GLY A 455 10.75 -15.61 2.58
N HIS A 456 11.73 -15.66 1.68
CA HIS A 456 12.70 -16.72 1.43
C HIS A 456 12.12 -18.00 0.83
N ASP A 457 11.08 -18.54 1.45
CA ASP A 457 10.31 -19.63 0.91
C ASP A 457 9.26 -19.07 -0.06
N HIS A 458 9.39 -19.43 -1.34
CA HIS A 458 8.63 -18.86 -2.44
C HIS A 458 7.20 -19.40 -2.53
N MET A 459 6.38 -19.09 -1.53
CA MET A 459 4.97 -19.47 -1.39
C MET A 459 4.28 -18.60 -0.33
N TYR A 460 2.96 -18.72 -0.23
CA TYR A 460 2.21 -18.22 0.92
C TYR A 460 2.09 -19.30 1.99
N GLU A 461 2.45 -18.96 3.22
CA GLU A 461 2.20 -19.79 4.38
C GLU A 461 1.71 -18.98 5.56
N ARG A 462 0.80 -19.56 6.34
CA ARG A 462 0.42 -19.05 7.66
C ARG A 462 0.39 -20.17 8.67
N PHE A 463 0.95 -19.91 9.84
CA PHE A 463 1.03 -20.86 10.94
C PHE A 463 -0.01 -20.57 12.01
N LYS A 464 -0.42 -21.61 12.74
CA LYS A 464 -1.29 -21.54 13.92
C LYS A 464 -0.66 -20.63 15.01
N PRO A 465 -1.43 -20.19 16.02
CA PRO A 465 -0.88 -19.36 17.09
C PRO A 465 0.25 -20.08 17.84
N ILE A 466 1.48 -19.60 17.71
CA ILE A 466 2.68 -20.23 18.31
C ILE A 466 3.11 -19.44 19.54
N ASN A 467 3.32 -20.14 20.66
CA ASN A 467 3.95 -19.55 21.83
C ASN A 467 4.83 -20.59 22.52
N ARG A 468 6.14 -20.45 22.39
CA ARG A 468 7.13 -21.42 22.91
C ARG A 468 7.31 -21.31 24.41
N ASN A 469 6.96 -20.16 25.01
CA ASN A 469 6.86 -20.04 26.47
C ASN A 469 5.78 -20.98 27.03
N VAL A 470 4.72 -21.29 26.27
CA VAL A 470 3.69 -22.26 26.65
C VAL A 470 4.02 -23.67 26.15
N SER A 471 4.20 -23.86 24.84
CA SER A 471 4.48 -25.16 24.22
C SER A 471 5.45 -25.04 23.04
N THR A 472 6.43 -25.93 22.98
CA THR A 472 7.38 -25.99 21.85
C THR A 472 6.91 -26.87 20.69
N THR A 473 5.80 -27.61 20.87
CA THR A 473 5.30 -28.61 19.91
C THR A 473 3.86 -28.38 19.47
N ASN A 474 3.05 -27.68 20.27
CA ASN A 474 1.63 -27.44 19.99
C ASN A 474 1.33 -25.94 19.88
N SER A 475 0.32 -25.60 19.08
CA SER A 475 -0.23 -24.24 19.04
C SER A 475 -1.04 -23.94 20.30
N VAL A 476 -1.16 -22.65 20.64
CA VAL A 476 -2.10 -22.15 21.66
C VAL A 476 -3.42 -21.73 21.01
N ALA A 477 -4.43 -21.44 21.83
CA ALA A 477 -5.80 -21.24 21.35
C ALA A 477 -5.97 -20.00 20.44
N ASN A 478 -5.35 -18.88 20.80
CA ASN A 478 -5.61 -17.58 20.15
C ASN A 478 -4.30 -16.92 19.71
N TYR A 479 -4.34 -16.19 18.60
CA TYR A 479 -3.31 -15.19 18.31
C TYR A 479 -3.44 -14.02 19.27
N GLY A 480 -2.32 -13.36 19.60
CA GLY A 480 -2.35 -12.13 20.40
C GLY A 480 -1.05 -11.91 21.17
N SER A 481 -0.94 -10.76 21.86
CA SER A 481 0.30 -10.31 22.51
C SER A 481 0.45 -10.77 23.97
N LEU A 482 -0.56 -11.41 24.56
CA LEU A 482 -0.48 -11.82 25.96
C LEU A 482 0.48 -13.01 26.16
N PRO A 483 1.00 -13.23 27.38
CA PRO A 483 1.99 -14.29 27.62
C PRO A 483 1.49 -15.71 27.35
N THR A 484 0.17 -15.92 27.25
CA THR A 484 -0.46 -17.22 26.93
C THR A 484 -1.02 -17.28 25.51
N GLU A 485 -0.97 -16.19 24.75
CA GLU A 485 -1.44 -16.10 23.36
C GLU A 485 -0.28 -16.30 22.38
N GLY A 486 -0.58 -16.64 21.13
CA GLY A 486 0.40 -17.03 20.13
C GLY A 486 0.76 -15.93 19.12
N ARG A 487 2.00 -15.97 18.64
CA ARG A 487 2.51 -15.16 17.54
C ARG A 487 1.96 -15.69 16.22
N CYS A 488 1.57 -14.79 15.32
CA CYS A 488 1.21 -15.13 13.96
C CYS A 488 2.45 -14.99 13.06
N GLN A 489 2.96 -16.08 12.50
CA GLN A 489 3.98 -16.01 11.46
C GLN A 489 3.34 -16.22 10.08
N VAL A 490 3.70 -15.37 9.14
CA VAL A 490 3.26 -15.40 7.74
C VAL A 490 4.47 -15.32 6.82
N VAL A 491 4.58 -16.27 5.89
CA VAL A 491 5.55 -16.26 4.80
C VAL A 491 4.91 -15.60 3.59
N CYS A 492 5.54 -14.53 3.10
CA CYS A 492 5.05 -13.67 2.01
C CYS A 492 5.98 -13.71 0.77
N GLY A 493 6.58 -14.87 0.44
CA GLY A 493 7.64 -14.98 -0.57
C GLY A 493 7.17 -15.14 -2.01
N GLY A 494 5.97 -14.68 -2.35
CA GLY A 494 5.34 -14.94 -3.65
C GLY A 494 5.38 -13.79 -4.64
N ALA A 495 6.36 -12.87 -4.59
CA ALA A 495 6.33 -11.68 -5.46
C ALA A 495 6.96 -11.90 -6.86
N GLY A 496 7.55 -13.06 -7.14
CA GLY A 496 8.06 -13.40 -8.48
C GLY A 496 9.11 -14.50 -8.57
N ALA A 497 9.78 -14.89 -7.48
CA ALA A 497 10.75 -15.99 -7.50
C ALA A 497 10.07 -17.35 -7.81
N PRO A 498 10.79 -18.34 -8.37
CA PRO A 498 10.18 -19.63 -8.72
C PRO A 498 9.54 -20.32 -7.52
N LEU A 499 8.25 -20.66 -7.62
CA LEU A 499 7.46 -21.19 -6.52
C LEU A 499 7.98 -22.55 -6.03
N TYR A 500 7.94 -22.75 -4.72
CA TYR A 500 8.28 -24.03 -4.09
C TYR A 500 7.05 -24.88 -3.81
N THR A 501 7.28 -26.15 -3.51
CA THR A 501 6.26 -27.13 -3.11
C THR A 501 6.21 -27.30 -1.60
N ALA A 502 5.07 -27.75 -1.07
CA ALA A 502 4.86 -27.91 0.36
C ALA A 502 5.37 -29.25 0.90
N GLY A 503 6.01 -29.20 2.07
CA GLY A 503 6.05 -30.30 3.03
C GLY A 503 4.82 -30.33 3.94
N SER A 504 4.96 -30.89 5.15
CA SER A 504 3.87 -31.00 6.13
C SER A 504 4.29 -30.58 7.53
N SER A 505 3.40 -29.91 8.27
CA SER A 505 3.58 -29.58 9.68
C SER A 505 2.23 -29.52 10.39
N SER A 506 2.16 -29.99 11.65
CA SER A 506 0.95 -29.89 12.49
C SER A 506 0.61 -28.44 12.88
N LEU A 507 1.60 -27.54 12.80
CA LEU A 507 1.47 -26.12 13.09
C LEU A 507 1.10 -25.28 11.87
N LEU A 508 1.15 -25.84 10.66
CA LEU A 508 0.70 -25.16 9.45
C LEU A 508 -0.82 -24.94 9.52
N GLN A 509 -1.26 -23.72 9.24
CA GLN A 509 -2.69 -23.36 9.21
C GLN A 509 -3.20 -23.22 7.77
N THR A 510 -2.45 -22.51 6.93
CA THR A 510 -2.77 -22.34 5.50
C THR A 510 -1.50 -22.39 4.67
N PHE A 511 -1.58 -23.00 3.50
CA PHE A 511 -0.51 -23.05 2.50
C PHE A 511 -1.09 -22.81 1.11
N LYS A 512 -0.40 -22.01 0.30
CA LYS A 512 -0.65 -21.86 -1.14
C LYS A 512 0.69 -21.69 -1.87
N SER A 513 0.98 -22.61 -2.80
CA SER A 513 2.06 -22.42 -3.78
C SER A 513 1.53 -21.52 -4.88
N ASP A 514 1.61 -20.21 -4.66
CA ASP A 514 1.07 -19.22 -5.57
C ASP A 514 1.81 -17.88 -5.44
N TYR A 515 1.81 -17.10 -6.52
CA TYR A 515 2.23 -15.72 -6.49
C TYR A 515 1.17 -14.89 -5.78
N HIS A 516 1.57 -14.02 -4.85
CA HIS A 516 0.61 -13.36 -3.98
C HIS A 516 1.15 -12.06 -3.37
N TYR A 517 0.21 -11.30 -2.81
CA TYR A 517 0.49 -10.17 -1.94
C TYR A 517 -0.48 -10.16 -0.75
N VAL A 518 -0.04 -9.58 0.38
CA VAL A 518 -0.84 -9.53 1.61
C VAL A 518 -1.16 -8.09 1.97
N ILE A 519 -2.44 -7.81 2.22
CA ILE A 519 -2.92 -6.53 2.75
C ILE A 519 -3.33 -6.71 4.21
N PHE A 520 -2.81 -5.86 5.07
CA PHE A 520 -3.11 -5.85 6.50
C PHE A 520 -3.90 -4.60 6.87
N ASP A 521 -5.11 -4.80 7.39
CA ASP A 521 -5.93 -3.75 7.97
C ASP A 521 -5.72 -3.74 9.50
N VAL A 522 -5.20 -2.63 10.02
CA VAL A 522 -4.93 -2.44 11.45
C VAL A 522 -5.97 -1.50 12.02
N THR A 523 -6.51 -1.84 13.19
CA THR A 523 -7.42 -1.02 13.99
C THR A 523 -6.92 -0.90 15.44
N ALA A 524 -7.68 -0.23 16.30
CA ALA A 524 -7.37 -0.15 17.73
C ALA A 524 -7.35 -1.52 18.44
N THR A 525 -8.04 -2.52 17.88
CA THR A 525 -8.26 -3.83 18.53
C THR A 525 -8.10 -5.04 17.61
N SER A 526 -7.96 -4.84 16.31
CA SER A 526 -7.73 -5.94 15.37
C SER A 526 -6.60 -5.63 14.40
N LEU A 527 -5.88 -6.68 14.00
CA LEU A 527 -4.96 -6.67 12.88
C LEU A 527 -5.37 -7.83 11.97
N CYS A 528 -5.89 -7.53 10.79
CA CYS A 528 -6.42 -8.54 9.87
C CYS A 528 -5.63 -8.61 8.57
N GLY A 529 -5.14 -9.79 8.21
CA GLY A 529 -4.49 -10.06 6.93
C GLY A 529 -5.48 -10.59 5.90
N LYS A 530 -5.43 -10.05 4.69
CA LYS A 530 -6.12 -10.53 3.49
C LYS A 530 -5.09 -10.84 2.43
N VAL A 531 -5.09 -12.06 1.93
CA VAL A 531 -4.09 -12.56 0.99
C VAL A 531 -4.74 -12.71 -0.36
N TYR A 532 -4.11 -12.17 -1.39
CA TYR A 532 -4.59 -12.24 -2.76
C TYR A 532 -3.53 -12.85 -3.65
N ASP A 533 -3.95 -13.70 -4.58
CA ASP A 533 -3.07 -14.19 -5.63
C ASP A 533 -2.80 -13.11 -6.71
N ASP A 534 -1.98 -13.45 -7.71
CA ASP A 534 -1.64 -12.59 -8.83
C ASP A 534 -2.79 -12.40 -9.84
N THR A 535 -3.90 -13.14 -9.69
CA THR A 535 -5.17 -12.89 -10.40
C THR A 535 -6.13 -11.99 -9.62
N ASN A 536 -5.68 -11.47 -8.47
CA ASN A 536 -6.41 -10.62 -7.54
C ASN A 536 -7.58 -11.31 -6.81
N VAL A 537 -7.56 -12.65 -6.74
CA VAL A 537 -8.53 -13.45 -5.97
C VAL A 537 -8.03 -13.64 -4.54
N MET A 538 -8.93 -13.49 -3.56
CA MET A 538 -8.57 -13.68 -2.15
C MET A 538 -8.40 -15.18 -1.85
N ILE A 539 -7.23 -15.58 -1.37
CA ILE A 539 -6.87 -16.99 -1.11
C ILE A 539 -6.80 -17.34 0.39
N ASP A 540 -6.69 -16.34 1.27
CA ASP A 540 -6.79 -16.49 2.72
C ASP A 540 -7.20 -15.17 3.39
N ASN A 541 -7.78 -15.27 4.58
CA ASN A 541 -7.98 -14.15 5.49
C ASN A 541 -7.92 -14.60 6.94
N PHE A 542 -7.43 -13.73 7.82
CA PHE A 542 -7.30 -14.00 9.26
C PHE A 542 -7.21 -12.71 10.05
N CYS A 543 -7.46 -12.78 11.36
CA CYS A 543 -7.33 -11.64 12.27
C CYS A 543 -6.60 -12.04 13.56
N ILE A 544 -5.87 -11.08 14.12
CA ILE A 544 -5.38 -11.06 15.50
C ILE A 544 -6.27 -10.08 16.24
N ASP A 545 -7.11 -10.58 17.15
CA ASP A 545 -8.08 -9.77 17.88
C ASP A 545 -7.68 -9.55 19.34
N LYS A 546 -7.65 -8.29 19.74
CA LYS A 546 -7.34 -7.80 21.09
C LYS A 546 -8.49 -6.95 21.64
N PRO A 547 -9.70 -7.53 21.84
CA PRO A 547 -10.86 -6.78 22.31
C PRO A 547 -10.63 -6.12 23.69
N TYR A 548 -9.72 -6.67 24.49
CA TYR A 548 -9.32 -6.13 25.80
C TYR A 548 -8.63 -4.76 25.72
N LEU A 549 -8.14 -4.31 24.56
CA LEU A 549 -7.56 -2.98 24.42
C LEU A 549 -8.62 -1.85 24.47
N ASN A 550 -9.91 -2.18 24.35
CA ASN A 550 -11.02 -1.23 24.50
C ASN A 550 -11.61 -1.20 25.92
N THR A 551 -11.16 -2.07 26.84
CA THR A 551 -11.73 -2.12 28.19
C THR A 551 -10.99 -1.15 29.12
N LYS A 552 -11.75 -0.36 29.91
CA LYS A 552 -11.16 0.54 30.93
C LYS A 552 -10.44 -0.20 32.07
N GLN A 553 -10.77 -1.47 32.29
CA GLN A 553 -10.01 -2.34 33.20
C GLN A 553 -8.78 -2.87 32.49
N GLN A 554 -7.60 -2.64 33.08
CA GLN A 554 -6.38 -3.29 32.64
C GLN A 554 -6.52 -4.81 32.87
N LYS A 555 -6.38 -5.60 31.81
CA LYS A 555 -6.33 -7.06 31.91
C LYS A 555 -5.10 -7.43 32.73
N GLN A 556 -5.30 -8.18 33.82
CA GLN A 556 -4.18 -8.70 34.61
C GLN A 556 -3.34 -9.63 33.73
N ILE A 557 -2.05 -9.35 33.63
CA ILE A 557 -1.10 -10.12 32.83
C ILE A 557 -0.62 -11.29 33.69
N PHE A 558 -0.73 -12.50 33.17
CA PHE A 558 -0.23 -13.71 33.82
C PHE A 558 0.81 -14.40 32.94
N TYR A 559 1.98 -14.69 33.49
CA TYR A 559 3.06 -15.40 32.81
C TYR A 559 3.00 -16.89 33.13
N PRO A 560 3.19 -17.77 32.13
CA PRO A 560 3.10 -19.21 32.34
C PRO A 560 4.22 -19.72 33.27
N ILE A 561 3.84 -20.59 34.20
CA ILE A 561 4.75 -21.29 35.12
C ILE A 561 4.70 -22.78 34.79
N LYS A 562 5.83 -23.35 34.40
CA LYS A 562 5.98 -24.80 34.21
C LYS A 562 6.58 -25.42 35.46
N VAL A 563 5.97 -26.49 35.95
CA VAL A 563 6.47 -27.23 37.12
C VAL A 563 6.73 -28.68 36.71
N TYR A 564 7.93 -29.19 37.00
CA TYR A 564 8.33 -30.55 36.65
C TYR A 564 9.27 -31.19 37.70
N PRO A 565 9.05 -32.45 38.12
CA PRO A 565 7.84 -33.23 37.86
C PRO A 565 6.64 -32.65 38.62
N ASN A 566 5.45 -32.78 38.04
CA ASN A 566 4.19 -32.48 38.70
C ASN A 566 3.20 -33.61 38.32
N PRO A 567 2.90 -34.56 39.23
CA PRO A 567 3.15 -34.51 40.66
C PRO A 567 4.62 -34.61 41.11
N ILE A 568 4.93 -33.98 42.24
CA ILE A 568 6.24 -33.83 42.88
C ILE A 568 6.52 -35.07 43.74
N LYS A 569 7.71 -35.66 43.56
CA LYS A 569 8.20 -36.80 44.35
C LYS A 569 9.15 -36.44 45.49
N GLU A 570 10.13 -35.58 45.23
CA GLU A 570 11.07 -35.09 46.25
C GLU A 570 11.52 -33.69 45.90
N THR A 571 12.02 -33.51 44.69
CA THR A 571 12.40 -32.22 44.15
C THR A 571 11.48 -31.85 42.99
N PHE A 572 11.28 -30.54 42.81
CA PHE A 572 10.66 -30.01 41.61
C PHE A 572 11.42 -28.80 41.11
N LYS A 573 11.33 -28.60 39.80
CA LYS A 573 11.85 -27.45 39.07
C LYS A 573 10.67 -26.61 38.60
N VAL A 574 10.80 -25.31 38.76
CA VAL A 574 9.91 -24.30 38.19
C VAL A 574 10.65 -23.57 37.09
N GLU A 575 10.07 -23.54 35.90
CA GLU A 575 10.51 -22.67 34.80
C GLU A 575 9.48 -21.55 34.64
N TYR A 576 9.98 -20.32 34.67
CA TYR A 576 9.18 -19.12 34.57
C TYR A 576 9.86 -18.14 33.61
N SER A 577 9.12 -17.67 32.61
CA SER A 577 9.62 -16.68 31.65
C SER A 577 8.78 -15.42 31.70
N SER A 578 9.43 -14.30 32.02
CA SER A 578 8.81 -12.97 32.04
C SER A 578 9.86 -11.88 31.77
N PRO A 579 9.47 -10.70 31.26
CA PRO A 579 10.40 -9.59 31.04
C PRO A 579 10.92 -8.97 32.34
N ASN A 580 10.22 -9.14 33.47
CA ASN A 580 10.61 -8.59 34.76
C ASN A 580 11.85 -9.28 35.32
N THR A 581 12.85 -8.50 35.76
CA THR A 581 14.07 -8.99 36.43
C THR A 581 14.19 -8.35 37.80
N GLY A 582 14.78 -9.04 38.77
CA GLY A 582 14.97 -8.53 40.12
C GLY A 582 14.80 -9.61 41.18
N ASN A 583 14.49 -9.18 42.41
CA ASN A 583 14.25 -10.09 43.52
C ASN A 583 12.92 -10.84 43.33
N ALA A 584 12.99 -12.15 43.16
CA ALA A 584 11.86 -13.05 43.14
C ALA A 584 11.54 -13.52 44.56
N ILE A 585 10.31 -13.28 45.00
CA ILE A 585 9.76 -13.84 46.23
C ILE A 585 8.91 -15.05 45.83
N ILE A 586 9.28 -16.22 46.35
CA ILE A 586 8.59 -17.48 46.10
C ILE A 586 7.77 -17.82 47.34
N LYS A 587 6.53 -18.22 47.14
CA LYS A 587 5.65 -18.68 48.21
C LYS A 587 4.94 -19.96 47.81
N ILE A 588 4.69 -20.83 48.77
CA ILE A 588 3.83 -22.00 48.59
C ILE A 588 2.72 -21.91 49.61
N TYR A 589 1.48 -22.05 49.13
CA TYR A 589 0.28 -22.07 49.96
C TYR A 589 -0.37 -23.45 49.92
N ASP A 590 -0.99 -23.88 51.02
CA ASP A 590 -1.87 -25.05 51.00
C ASP A 590 -3.20 -24.74 50.28
N ILE A 591 -4.03 -25.76 50.04
CA ILE A 591 -5.34 -25.58 49.38
C ILE A 591 -6.32 -24.70 50.17
N LYS A 592 -6.06 -24.43 51.45
CA LYS A 592 -6.87 -23.53 52.29
C LYS A 592 -6.35 -22.08 52.23
N GLY A 593 -5.27 -21.82 51.49
CA GLY A 593 -4.66 -20.51 51.35
C GLY A 593 -3.69 -20.15 52.49
N ASN A 594 -3.31 -21.11 53.35
CA ASN A 594 -2.31 -20.85 54.37
C ASN A 594 -0.92 -20.87 53.77
N LEU A 595 -0.07 -19.92 54.16
CA LEU A 595 1.32 -19.86 53.72
C LEU A 595 2.12 -21.00 54.37
N VAL A 596 2.74 -21.84 53.55
CA VAL A 596 3.53 -23.01 53.95
C VAL A 596 5.04 -22.75 53.80
N LEU A 597 5.43 -22.02 52.76
CA LEU A 597 6.83 -21.70 52.47
C LEU A 597 6.96 -20.24 52.01
N THR A 598 8.07 -19.60 52.38
CA THR A 598 8.58 -18.41 51.69
C THR A 598 10.06 -18.60 51.40
N ASP A 599 10.46 -18.26 50.18
CA ASP A 599 11.85 -18.28 49.73
C ASP A 599 12.13 -17.05 48.86
N LYS A 600 13.42 -16.75 48.65
CA LYS A 600 13.87 -15.62 47.82
C LYS A 600 14.95 -16.09 46.85
N ALA A 601 14.86 -15.58 45.63
CA ALA A 601 15.86 -15.81 44.60
C ALA A 601 16.07 -14.52 43.80
N GLU A 602 17.17 -14.44 43.06
CA GLU A 602 17.41 -13.34 42.13
C GLU A 602 17.16 -13.82 40.69
N LYS A 603 16.31 -13.10 39.96
CA LYS A 603 16.05 -13.31 38.54
C LYS A 603 16.81 -12.27 37.72
N THR A 604 17.92 -12.67 37.14
CA THR A 604 18.81 -11.78 36.36
C THR A 604 18.55 -11.78 34.85
N LYS A 605 17.69 -12.68 34.36
CA LYS A 605 17.34 -12.87 32.93
C LYS A 605 15.84 -13.02 32.75
N THR A 606 15.35 -13.02 31.50
CA THR A 606 13.92 -13.24 31.24
C THR A 606 13.48 -14.66 31.63
N ASP A 607 14.36 -15.65 31.43
CA ASP A 607 14.21 -16.98 32.00
C ASP A 607 14.60 -17.02 33.48
N PHE A 608 13.80 -17.77 34.23
CA PHE A 608 14.05 -18.08 35.62
C PHE A 608 13.80 -19.56 35.86
N THR A 609 14.79 -20.20 36.48
CA THR A 609 14.66 -21.56 36.98
C THR A 609 14.79 -21.53 38.49
N TYR A 610 13.81 -22.09 39.18
CA TYR A 610 13.85 -22.32 40.61
C TYR A 610 13.76 -23.82 40.89
N GLN A 611 14.55 -24.32 41.83
CA GLN A 611 14.51 -25.71 42.24
C GLN A 611 14.29 -25.78 43.75
N TYR A 612 13.36 -26.63 44.17
CA TYR A 612 13.05 -26.82 45.59
C TYR A 612 12.89 -28.30 45.92
N THR A 613 13.33 -28.67 47.12
CA THR A 613 13.14 -29.99 47.70
C THR A 613 11.89 -29.97 48.57
N GLY A 614 10.79 -30.51 48.05
CA GLY A 614 9.48 -30.64 48.69
C GLY A 614 9.40 -31.70 49.80
N SER A 615 10.51 -32.04 50.47
CA SER A 615 10.52 -32.97 51.61
C SER A 615 9.78 -32.41 52.82
N ALA A 616 9.72 -31.09 52.95
CA ALA A 616 8.94 -30.40 53.98
C ALA A 616 7.44 -30.29 53.68
N LEU A 617 7.01 -30.64 52.45
CA LEU A 617 5.60 -30.61 52.06
C LEU A 617 4.97 -31.98 52.32
N GLN A 618 3.82 -31.99 53.00
CA GLN A 618 2.99 -33.18 53.12
C GLN A 618 2.35 -33.54 51.77
N LYS A 619 1.83 -34.77 51.65
CA LYS A 619 1.06 -35.18 50.46
C LYS A 619 -0.17 -34.29 50.32
N GLY A 620 -0.39 -33.73 49.13
CA GLY A 620 -1.50 -32.81 48.93
C GLY A 620 -1.34 -31.88 47.73
N ILE A 621 -2.27 -30.93 47.61
CA ILE A 621 -2.30 -29.92 46.55
C ILE A 621 -1.88 -28.57 47.16
N TYR A 622 -0.99 -27.88 46.47
CA TYR A 622 -0.46 -26.59 46.86
C TYR A 622 -0.52 -25.58 45.71
N VAL A 623 -0.49 -24.29 46.06
CA VAL A 623 -0.34 -23.18 45.13
C VAL A 623 1.09 -22.65 45.24
N PHE A 624 1.86 -22.77 44.17
CA PHE A 624 3.13 -22.08 44.03
C PHE A 624 2.86 -20.65 43.52
N GLU A 625 3.42 -19.64 44.18
CA GLU A 625 3.38 -18.23 43.78
C GLU A 625 4.82 -17.73 43.58
N ILE A 626 5.05 -17.02 42.48
CA ILE A 626 6.24 -16.19 42.28
C ILE A 626 5.82 -14.74 42.16
N GLN A 627 6.49 -13.86 42.91
CA GLN A 627 6.30 -12.43 42.86
C GLN A 627 7.61 -11.74 42.49
N ILE A 628 7.57 -10.87 41.49
CA ILE A 628 8.67 -10.00 41.09
C ILE A 628 8.11 -8.59 40.96
N ASP A 629 8.60 -7.66 41.77
CA ASP A 629 8.01 -6.33 41.96
C ASP A 629 6.50 -6.42 42.25
N ASN A 630 5.67 -5.88 41.35
CA ASN A 630 4.21 -5.89 41.43
C ASN A 630 3.57 -7.04 40.64
N GLN A 631 4.35 -7.81 39.87
CA GLN A 631 3.87 -8.96 39.10
C GLN A 631 3.78 -10.18 40.01
N LYS A 632 2.64 -10.88 40.00
CA LYS A 632 2.38 -12.10 40.75
C LYS A 632 1.78 -13.15 39.84
N ASP A 633 2.43 -14.30 39.77
CA ASP A 633 1.99 -15.45 38.98
C ASP A 633 1.94 -16.69 39.87
N SER A 634 0.97 -17.56 39.62
CA SER A 634 0.79 -18.78 40.41
C SER A 634 0.45 -20.00 39.57
N SER A 635 0.80 -21.17 40.09
CA SER A 635 0.52 -22.46 39.46
C SER A 635 0.25 -23.52 40.52
N ILE A 636 -0.49 -24.54 40.13
CA ILE A 636 -0.82 -25.66 41.01
C ILE A 636 0.29 -26.69 40.99
N ILE A 637 0.72 -27.11 42.18
CA ILE A 637 1.65 -28.22 42.36
C ILE A 637 1.00 -29.30 43.21
N VAL A 638 1.24 -30.57 42.86
CA VAL A 638 0.71 -31.74 43.55
C VAL A 638 1.88 -32.49 44.17
N ARG A 639 1.81 -32.82 45.46
CA ARG A 639 2.81 -33.63 46.17
C ARG A 639 2.27 -35.04 46.39
N GLU A 640 2.94 -36.03 45.80
CA GLU A 640 2.61 -37.47 45.89
C GLU A 640 3.01 -38.14 47.20
#